data_AF-K1TN26-F1
#
_entry.id   AF-K1TN26-F1
#
_cell.length_a   1.000
_cell.length_b   1.000
_cell.length_c   1.000
_cell.angle_alpha   90.00
_cell.angle_beta   90.00
_cell.angle_gamma   90.00
#
_symmetry.space_group_name_H-M   'P 1'
#
loop_
_entity.id
_entity.type
_entity.pdbx_description
1 polymer ?
#
loop_
_entity_poly.entity_id
_entity_poly.type
_entity_poly.pdbx_seq_one_letter_code
_entity_poly.pdbx_strand_id
1 'polypeptide(L)'
;MAKTPLTVTVITDTHYYSKKTGTKGKAYDAANAKSQKLLKYSEELLRAAFKQIKEDKRTDIVLLSGDTTNNGEIEAHEEFIEMLRDLKKSGKRVYVLTATHDYQDDGLTDSFVGNEKVKIPAAKREQLYDMYKEFGPDEAIAVHRDSMSYVVQLADGYRLFALNDDRNL
;
A
#
# COMPACT_ATOMS: atom_id res chain seq x y z
N MET A 1 28.16 20.33 -16.57
CA MET A 1 27.63 19.02 -16.97
C MET A 1 26.13 19.04 -16.73
N ALA A 2 25.30 18.53 -17.64
CA ALA A 2 23.86 18.42 -17.40
C ALA A 2 23.63 17.46 -16.21
N LYS A 3 22.78 17.84 -15.25
CA LYS A 3 22.37 16.93 -14.17
C LYS A 3 21.63 15.74 -14.79
N THR A 4 21.99 14.52 -14.40
CA THR A 4 21.23 13.32 -14.79
C THR A 4 19.78 13.47 -14.33
N PRO A 5 18.78 13.16 -15.17
CA PRO A 5 17.37 13.20 -14.76
C PRO A 5 17.10 12.26 -13.57
N LEU A 6 16.24 12.69 -12.65
CA LEU A 6 15.76 11.81 -11.58
C LEU A 6 14.81 10.77 -12.18
N THR A 7 15.02 9.50 -11.83
CA THR A 7 14.17 8.38 -12.22
C THR A 7 13.37 7.91 -11.00
N VAL A 8 12.12 7.51 -11.23
CA VAL A 8 11.19 7.06 -10.18
C VAL A 8 10.38 5.90 -10.72
N THR A 9 10.25 4.83 -9.95
CA THR A 9 9.25 3.79 -10.20
C THR A 9 7.96 4.17 -9.49
N VAL A 10 6.84 4.17 -10.20
CA VAL A 10 5.52 4.42 -9.61
C VAL A 10 4.68 3.15 -9.70
N ILE A 11 4.05 2.78 -8.59
CA ILE A 11 3.07 1.70 -8.47
C ILE A 11 1.85 2.24 -7.72
N THR A 12 0.69 1.63 -7.92
CA THR A 12 -0.57 2.06 -7.31
C THR A 12 -1.53 0.89 -7.24
N ASP A 13 -2.56 1.00 -6.39
CA ASP A 13 -3.70 0.07 -6.35
C ASP A 13 -3.24 -1.39 -6.19
N THR A 14 -2.24 -1.61 -5.32
CA THR A 14 -1.69 -2.95 -5.09
C THR A 14 -2.75 -3.87 -4.51
N HIS A 15 -3.70 -3.31 -3.77
CA HIS A 15 -4.84 -4.00 -3.16
C HIS A 15 -4.45 -5.34 -2.58
N TYR A 16 -3.40 -5.33 -1.77
CA TYR A 16 -2.88 -6.55 -1.18
C TYR A 16 -3.98 -7.24 -0.37
N TYR A 17 -4.11 -8.55 -0.60
CA TYR A 17 -5.11 -9.38 0.02
C TYR A 17 -4.42 -10.53 0.76
N SER A 18 -4.52 -10.54 2.08
CA SER A 18 -4.01 -11.66 2.86
C SER A 18 -4.79 -12.93 2.55
N LYS A 19 -4.09 -14.03 2.30
CA LYS A 19 -4.74 -15.34 2.09
C LYS A 19 -5.49 -15.83 3.32
N LYS A 20 -5.18 -15.29 4.50
CA LYS A 20 -5.86 -15.60 5.75
C LYS A 20 -7.27 -15.00 5.83
N THR A 21 -7.57 -14.00 5.00
CA THR A 21 -8.93 -13.48 4.77
C THR A 21 -9.83 -14.49 4.03
N GLY A 22 -9.27 -15.59 3.53
CA GLY A 22 -10.00 -16.74 3.00
C GLY A 22 -10.13 -16.77 1.48
N THR A 23 -9.49 -17.74 0.83
CA THR A 23 -9.35 -17.78 -0.65
C THR A 23 -10.24 -18.81 -1.36
N LYS A 24 -11.27 -19.34 -0.68
CA LYS A 24 -12.10 -20.44 -1.19
C LYS A 24 -13.45 -20.51 -0.50
N GLY A 25 -14.40 -21.19 -1.14
CA GLY A 25 -15.75 -21.40 -0.61
C GLY A 25 -16.74 -20.41 -1.20
N LYS A 26 -18.05 -20.71 -1.10
CA LYS A 26 -19.10 -19.96 -1.80
C LYS A 26 -19.11 -18.48 -1.45
N ALA A 27 -18.80 -18.11 -0.21
CA ALA A 27 -18.76 -16.71 0.19
C ALA A 27 -17.61 -15.94 -0.49
N TYR A 28 -16.40 -16.54 -0.53
CA TYR A 28 -15.26 -15.99 -1.26
C TYR A 28 -15.57 -15.94 -2.76
N ASP A 29 -16.06 -17.03 -3.35
CA ASP A 29 -16.32 -17.12 -4.79
C ASP A 29 -17.35 -16.07 -5.23
N ALA A 30 -18.40 -15.84 -4.43
CA ALA A 30 -19.40 -14.81 -4.69
C ALA A 30 -18.84 -13.39 -4.58
N ALA A 31 -17.94 -13.13 -3.63
CA ALA A 31 -17.26 -11.84 -3.50
C ALA A 31 -16.26 -11.61 -4.65
N ASN A 32 -15.45 -12.63 -4.95
CA ASN A 32 -14.41 -12.58 -5.97
C ASN A 32 -14.98 -12.56 -7.40
N ALA A 33 -16.15 -13.15 -7.64
CA ALA A 33 -16.81 -13.10 -8.96
C ALA A 33 -17.15 -11.67 -9.42
N LYS A 34 -17.25 -10.72 -8.48
CA LYS A 34 -17.46 -9.30 -8.74
C LYS A 34 -16.16 -8.48 -8.72
N SER A 35 -15.06 -9.10 -8.29
CA SER A 35 -13.76 -8.45 -8.18
C SER A 35 -13.08 -8.38 -9.54
N GLN A 36 -12.51 -7.22 -9.87
CA GLN A 36 -11.58 -7.07 -11.00
C GLN A 36 -10.12 -7.36 -10.59
N LYS A 37 -9.91 -7.87 -9.37
CA LYS A 37 -8.59 -8.07 -8.73
C LYS A 37 -8.26 -9.55 -8.63
N LEU A 38 -6.98 -9.90 -8.71
CA LEU A 38 -6.49 -11.27 -8.51
C LEU A 38 -6.27 -11.57 -7.01
N LEU A 39 -7.32 -11.48 -6.18
CA LEU A 39 -7.22 -11.51 -4.70
C LEU A 39 -6.39 -12.69 -4.16
N LYS A 40 -6.75 -13.92 -4.54
CA LYS A 40 -6.05 -15.15 -4.12
C LYS A 40 -4.56 -15.18 -4.49
N TYR A 41 -4.17 -14.47 -5.55
CA TYR A 41 -2.81 -14.46 -6.09
C TYR A 41 -2.10 -13.10 -5.87
N SER A 42 -2.68 -12.22 -5.06
CA SER A 42 -2.16 -10.87 -4.85
C SER A 42 -0.73 -10.89 -4.29
N GLU A 43 -0.46 -11.79 -3.35
CA GLU A 43 0.88 -12.01 -2.79
C GLU A 43 1.89 -12.41 -3.87
N GLU A 44 1.59 -13.45 -4.65
CA GLU A 44 2.49 -13.94 -5.69
C GLU A 44 2.76 -12.86 -6.75
N LEU A 45 1.71 -12.14 -7.16
CA LEU A 45 1.80 -11.06 -8.12
C LEU A 45 2.70 -9.93 -7.61
N LEU A 46 2.46 -9.46 -6.38
CA LEU A 46 3.22 -8.36 -5.79
C LEU A 46 4.66 -8.76 -5.48
N ARG A 47 4.90 -9.99 -5.01
CA ARG A 47 6.27 -10.50 -4.84
C ARG A 47 7.02 -10.55 -6.18
N ALA A 48 6.37 -10.96 -7.26
CA ALA A 48 6.97 -10.96 -8.59
C ALA A 48 7.25 -9.52 -9.09
N ALA A 49 6.32 -8.59 -8.88
CA ALA A 49 6.52 -7.18 -9.22
C ALA A 49 7.66 -6.55 -8.39
N PHE A 50 7.66 -6.75 -7.07
CA PHE A 50 8.70 -6.22 -6.19
C PHE A 50 10.07 -6.83 -6.50
N LYS A 51 10.15 -8.10 -6.88
CA LYS A 51 11.40 -8.69 -7.38
C LYS A 51 11.94 -7.91 -8.59
N GLN A 52 11.11 -7.62 -9.58
CA GLN A 52 11.54 -6.83 -10.75
C GLN A 52 12.00 -5.42 -10.33
N ILE A 53 11.29 -4.78 -9.41
CA ILE A 53 11.66 -3.45 -8.89
C ILE A 53 13.01 -3.50 -8.17
N LYS A 54 13.29 -4.53 -7.36
CA LYS A 54 14.59 -4.71 -6.66
C LYS A 54 15.75 -4.90 -7.64
N GLU A 55 15.51 -5.64 -8.72
CA GLU A 55 16.51 -5.92 -9.75
C GLU A 55 16.79 -4.71 -10.65
N ASP A 56 15.80 -3.83 -10.84
CA ASP A 56 15.96 -2.61 -11.62
C ASP A 56 17.00 -1.66 -11.00
N LYS A 57 18.06 -1.34 -11.76
CA LYS A 57 19.14 -0.43 -11.34
C LYS A 57 19.00 0.98 -11.90
N ARG A 58 17.94 1.26 -12.66
CA ARG A 58 17.69 2.58 -13.26
C ARG A 58 17.20 3.61 -12.24
N THR A 59 16.60 3.16 -11.14
CA THR A 59 16.06 4.01 -10.06
C THR A 59 16.24 3.33 -8.70
N ASP A 60 16.50 4.10 -7.67
CA ASP A 60 16.42 3.71 -6.26
C ASP A 60 15.11 4.16 -5.60
N ILE A 61 14.29 5.00 -6.25
CA ILE A 61 13.06 5.56 -5.70
C ILE A 61 11.84 4.77 -6.19
N VAL A 62 10.99 4.37 -5.24
CA VAL A 62 9.69 3.75 -5.48
C VAL A 62 8.61 4.58 -4.79
N LEU A 63 7.61 5.01 -5.55
CA LEU A 63 6.40 5.66 -5.07
C LEU A 63 5.21 4.70 -5.19
N LEU A 64 4.51 4.48 -4.08
CA LEU A 64 3.24 3.77 -4.03
C LEU A 64 2.13 4.77 -3.73
N SER A 65 1.23 5.01 -4.69
CA SER A 65 0.23 6.07 -4.63
C SER A 65 -1.17 5.62 -4.21
N GLY A 66 -1.29 4.90 -3.10
CA GLY A 66 -2.59 4.54 -2.52
C GLY A 66 -3.03 3.10 -2.75
N ASP A 67 -4.12 2.76 -2.06
CA ASP A 67 -4.84 1.48 -2.12
C ASP A 67 -3.89 0.29 -1.93
N THR A 68 -3.15 0.37 -0.82
CA THR A 68 -2.16 -0.62 -0.39
C THR A 68 -2.80 -1.98 -0.14
N THR A 69 -3.94 -2.02 0.55
CA THR A 69 -4.69 -3.23 0.89
C THR A 69 -6.02 -3.30 0.15
N ASN A 70 -6.65 -4.47 0.18
CA ASN A 70 -7.89 -4.70 -0.54
C ASN A 70 -9.07 -3.97 0.10
N ASN A 71 -9.25 -4.08 1.41
CA ASN A 71 -10.31 -3.42 2.19
C ASN A 71 -9.87 -3.08 3.63
N GLY A 72 -8.62 -2.65 3.81
CA GLY A 72 -8.12 -2.16 5.09
C GLY A 72 -7.88 -3.26 6.13
N GLU A 73 -7.85 -4.53 5.75
CA GLU A 73 -7.62 -5.64 6.69
C GLU A 73 -6.33 -5.41 7.49
N ILE A 74 -6.39 -5.41 8.83
CA ILE A 74 -5.19 -5.18 9.68
C ILE A 74 -4.07 -6.16 9.30
N GLU A 75 -4.43 -7.43 9.12
CA GLU A 75 -3.50 -8.48 8.75
C GLU A 75 -2.87 -8.25 7.36
N ALA A 76 -3.62 -7.72 6.40
CA ALA A 76 -3.08 -7.38 5.09
C ALA A 76 -2.09 -6.22 5.20
N HIS A 77 -2.37 -5.21 6.03
CA HIS A 77 -1.42 -4.13 6.26
C HIS A 77 -0.11 -4.64 6.86
N GLU A 78 -0.17 -5.47 7.90
CA GLU A 78 1.01 -6.03 8.55
C GLU A 78 1.89 -6.81 7.56
N GLU A 79 1.28 -7.69 6.78
CA GLU A 79 1.97 -8.48 5.75
C GLU A 79 2.53 -7.59 4.62
N PHE A 80 1.78 -6.58 4.18
CA PHE A 80 2.22 -5.67 3.13
C PHE A 80 3.36 -4.75 3.57
N ILE A 81 3.31 -4.24 4.80
CA ILE A 81 4.39 -3.46 5.42
C ILE A 81 5.69 -4.27 5.45
N GLU A 82 5.64 -5.56 5.76
CA GLU A 82 6.83 -6.42 5.68
C GLU A 82 7.38 -6.56 4.25
N MET A 83 6.51 -6.62 3.23
CA MET A 83 6.95 -6.59 1.83
C MET A 83 7.62 -5.27 1.46
N LEU A 84 7.10 -4.13 1.95
CA LEU A 84 7.70 -2.81 1.73
C LEU A 84 9.03 -2.66 2.48
N ARG A 85 9.15 -3.19 3.70
CA ARG A 85 10.41 -3.26 4.46
C ARG A 85 11.45 -4.08 3.72
N ASP A 86 11.07 -5.21 3.16
CA ASP A 86 11.91 -6.06 2.33
C ASP A 86 12.34 -5.34 1.02
N LEU A 87 11.48 -4.50 0.44
CA LEU A 87 11.84 -3.61 -0.66
C LEU A 87 12.86 -2.54 -0.23
N LYS A 88 12.68 -1.90 0.92
CA LYS A 88 13.66 -0.95 1.49
C LYS A 88 15.02 -1.61 1.74
N LYS A 89 15.04 -2.82 2.30
CA LYS A 89 16.27 -3.60 2.57
C LYS A 89 17.10 -3.86 1.31
N SER A 90 16.52 -3.82 0.11
CA SER A 90 17.28 -3.95 -1.14
C SER A 90 17.98 -2.66 -1.59
N GLY A 91 17.93 -1.59 -0.79
CA GLY A 91 18.47 -0.27 -1.10
C GLY A 91 17.49 0.66 -1.81
N LYS A 92 16.20 0.31 -1.88
CA LYS A 92 15.18 1.20 -2.43
C LYS A 92 14.72 2.21 -1.38
N ARG A 93 14.47 3.44 -1.79
CA ARG A 93 13.74 4.47 -1.03
C ARG A 93 12.28 4.35 -1.40
N VAL A 94 11.45 4.03 -0.42
CA VAL A 94 10.03 3.68 -0.63
C VAL A 94 9.15 4.75 0.01
N TYR A 95 8.32 5.37 -0.80
CA TYR A 95 7.37 6.42 -0.42
C TYR A 95 5.95 5.93 -0.63
N VAL A 96 5.11 5.99 0.39
CA VAL A 96 3.74 5.46 0.35
C VAL A 96 2.74 6.58 0.64
N LEU A 97 1.68 6.61 -0.15
CA LEU A 97 0.39 7.18 0.21
C LEU A 97 -0.59 6.04 0.47
N THR A 98 -1.50 6.25 1.40
CA THR A 98 -2.69 5.40 1.57
C THR A 98 -3.88 6.05 0.86
N ALA A 99 -4.94 5.30 0.60
CA ALA A 99 -6.16 5.79 -0.03
C ALA A 99 -7.41 5.08 0.54
N THR A 100 -8.54 5.20 -0.16
CA THR A 100 -9.88 4.84 0.36
C THR A 100 -10.05 3.36 0.68
N HIS A 101 -9.32 2.44 0.03
CA HIS A 101 -9.43 1.02 0.35
C HIS A 101 -8.55 0.59 1.53
N ASP A 102 -7.73 1.48 2.08
CA ASP A 102 -6.81 1.17 3.17
C ASP A 102 -7.46 1.25 4.56
N TYR A 103 -8.70 1.68 4.67
CA TYR A 103 -9.38 1.75 5.97
C TYR A 103 -10.88 1.49 5.86
N GLN A 104 -11.52 1.31 7.01
CA GLN A 104 -12.97 1.29 7.18
C GLN A 104 -13.34 2.18 8.38
N ASP A 105 -14.37 3.00 8.24
CA ASP A 105 -14.80 3.94 9.31
C ASP A 105 -15.24 3.21 10.59
N ASP A 106 -15.90 2.06 10.43
CA ASP A 106 -16.33 1.21 11.56
C ASP A 106 -15.19 0.30 12.09
N GLY A 107 -14.05 0.26 11.42
CA GLY A 107 -12.91 -0.60 11.75
C GLY A 107 -13.17 -2.08 11.52
N LEU A 108 -14.12 -2.46 10.66
CA LEU A 108 -14.46 -3.84 10.36
C LEU A 108 -14.54 -4.11 8.85
N THR A 109 -14.05 -5.27 8.43
CA THR A 109 -14.16 -5.75 7.05
C THR A 109 -14.51 -7.23 7.02
N ASP A 110 -14.73 -7.79 5.83
CA ASP A 110 -15.17 -9.17 5.65
C ASP A 110 -13.97 -10.12 5.42
N SER A 111 -13.96 -11.24 6.15
CA SER A 111 -13.26 -12.47 5.77
C SER A 111 -14.25 -13.55 5.33
N PHE A 112 -13.75 -14.58 4.65
CA PHE A 112 -14.58 -15.60 4.02
C PHE A 112 -14.27 -16.99 4.57
N VAL A 113 -15.27 -17.61 5.19
CA VAL A 113 -15.17 -18.96 5.78
C VAL A 113 -16.30 -19.83 5.23
N GLY A 114 -15.96 -20.69 4.26
CA GLY A 114 -16.93 -21.59 3.63
C GLY A 114 -18.04 -20.83 2.90
N ASN A 115 -19.24 -20.82 3.46
CA ASN A 115 -20.41 -20.15 2.89
C ASN A 115 -20.75 -18.81 3.57
N GLU A 116 -19.95 -18.38 4.54
CA GLU A 116 -20.23 -17.21 5.36
C GLU A 116 -19.17 -16.12 5.23
N LYS A 117 -19.62 -14.88 5.46
CA LYS A 117 -18.75 -13.72 5.69
C LYS A 117 -18.61 -13.54 7.20
N VAL A 118 -17.39 -13.39 7.68
CA VAL A 118 -17.09 -13.15 9.10
C VAL A 118 -16.43 -11.79 9.22
N LYS A 119 -16.85 -10.98 10.19
CA LYS A 119 -16.22 -9.68 10.43
C LYS A 119 -14.84 -9.85 11.06
N ILE A 120 -13.86 -9.18 10.50
CA ILE A 120 -12.49 -9.10 11.00
C ILE A 120 -12.08 -7.63 11.18
N PRO A 121 -11.06 -7.34 12.01
CA PRO A 121 -10.56 -5.98 12.17
C PRO A 121 -10.04 -5.38 10.87
N ALA A 122 -10.43 -4.13 10.62
CA ALA A 122 -9.85 -3.26 9.62
C ALA A 122 -9.19 -2.05 10.29
N ALA A 123 -8.19 -1.47 9.64
CA ALA A 123 -7.62 -0.20 10.04
C ALA A 123 -8.69 0.90 9.96
N LYS A 124 -8.63 1.82 10.91
CA LYS A 124 -9.26 3.13 10.81
C LYS A 124 -8.28 4.11 10.21
N ARG A 125 -8.80 5.15 9.55
CA ARG A 125 -8.00 6.15 8.84
C ARG A 125 -6.90 6.76 9.72
N GLU A 126 -7.21 7.09 10.97
CA GLU A 126 -6.27 7.69 11.91
C GLU A 126 -5.06 6.81 12.25
N GLN A 127 -5.16 5.49 12.05
CA GLN A 127 -4.08 4.54 12.30
C GLN A 127 -3.07 4.51 11.15
N LEU A 128 -3.50 4.83 9.93
CA LEU A 128 -2.70 4.67 8.72
C LEU A 128 -1.41 5.48 8.75
N TYR A 129 -1.46 6.71 9.28
CA TYR A 129 -0.26 7.53 9.41
C TYR A 129 0.83 6.79 10.20
N ASP A 130 0.49 6.27 11.37
CA ASP A 130 1.48 5.64 12.25
C ASP A 130 1.92 4.26 11.74
N MET A 131 1.04 3.56 11.02
CA MET A 131 1.37 2.28 10.35
C MET A 131 2.40 2.47 9.22
N TYR A 132 2.30 3.57 8.47
CA TYR A 132 3.11 3.80 7.27
C TYR A 132 4.19 4.88 7.40
N LYS A 133 4.35 5.50 8.58
CA LYS A 133 5.28 6.63 8.77
C LYS A 133 6.72 6.36 8.35
N GLU A 134 7.18 5.11 8.42
CA GLU A 134 8.53 4.75 7.99
C GLU A 134 8.74 4.84 6.46
N PHE A 135 7.67 4.97 5.67
CA PHE A 135 7.67 5.02 4.21
C PHE A 135 7.41 6.44 3.68
N GLY A 136 8.09 7.42 4.25
CA GLY A 136 8.03 8.82 3.82
C GLY A 136 7.87 9.81 4.98
N PRO A 137 6.81 9.72 5.80
CA PRO A 137 6.57 10.70 6.86
C PRO A 137 7.72 10.91 7.87
N ASP A 138 8.42 9.84 8.25
CA ASP A 138 9.58 9.91 9.19
C ASP A 138 10.79 10.67 8.59
N GLU A 139 10.87 10.79 7.26
CA GLU A 139 11.92 11.55 6.56
C GLU A 139 11.40 12.85 5.93
N ALA A 140 10.14 13.20 6.19
CA ALA A 140 9.49 14.36 5.60
C ALA A 140 10.01 15.69 6.18
N ILE A 141 10.16 16.68 5.31
CA ILE A 141 10.49 18.06 5.68
C ILE A 141 9.25 18.89 6.04
N ALA A 142 8.06 18.39 5.69
CA ALA A 142 6.77 18.95 6.06
C ALA A 142 5.71 17.85 6.05
N VAL A 143 4.79 17.91 7.01
CA VAL A 143 3.66 16.98 7.14
C VAL A 143 2.41 17.78 7.40
N HIS A 144 1.33 17.46 6.69
CA HIS A 144 -0.01 17.91 7.00
C HIS A 144 -0.79 16.73 7.59
N ARG A 145 -0.89 16.69 8.93
CA ARG A 145 -1.35 15.50 9.66
C ARG A 145 -2.80 15.13 9.37
N ASP A 146 -3.68 16.11 9.18
CA ASP A 146 -5.11 15.87 8.97
C ASP A 146 -5.39 15.09 7.68
N SER A 147 -4.70 15.45 6.59
CA SER A 147 -4.76 14.71 5.33
C SER A 147 -3.78 13.54 5.29
N MET A 148 -2.78 13.48 6.17
CA MET A 148 -1.63 12.58 6.09
C MET A 148 -0.73 12.84 4.87
N SER A 149 -0.84 14.02 4.27
CA SER A 149 0.06 14.46 3.20
C SER A 149 1.44 14.81 3.75
N TYR A 150 2.48 14.62 2.96
CA TYR A 150 3.85 14.95 3.36
C TYR A 150 4.73 15.37 2.18
N VAL A 151 5.84 16.04 2.49
CA VAL A 151 6.83 16.50 1.50
C VAL A 151 8.20 15.91 1.85
N VAL A 152 8.85 15.29 0.87
CA VAL A 152 10.23 14.76 1.01
C VAL A 152 11.15 15.42 -0.01
N GLN A 153 12.38 15.73 0.40
CA GLN A 153 13.45 16.11 -0.51
C GLN A 153 14.02 14.84 -1.17
N LEU A 154 13.72 14.62 -2.46
CA LEU A 154 14.19 13.42 -3.17
C LEU A 154 15.66 13.53 -3.55
N ALA A 155 16.06 14.68 -4.09
CA ALA A 155 17.41 15.01 -4.55
C ALA A 155 17.54 16.54 -4.74
N ASP A 156 18.73 17.08 -4.96
CA ASP A 156 18.92 18.51 -5.22
C ASP A 156 18.07 19.03 -6.38
N GLY A 157 17.08 19.87 -6.05
CA GLY A 157 16.13 20.44 -7.02
C GLY A 157 14.86 19.61 -7.22
N TYR A 158 14.68 18.49 -6.51
CA TYR A 158 13.52 17.60 -6.63
C TYR A 158 12.86 17.35 -5.28
N ARG A 159 11.56 17.65 -5.18
CA ARG A 159 10.73 17.34 -4.01
C ARG A 159 9.54 16.49 -4.44
N LEU A 160 9.21 15.50 -3.62
CA LEU A 160 7.95 14.77 -3.69
C LEU A 160 6.94 15.51 -2.83
N PHE A 161 5.80 15.87 -3.43
CA PHE A 161 4.60 16.28 -2.70
C PHE A 161 3.65 15.10 -2.73
N ALA A 162 3.65 14.31 -1.65
CA ALA A 162 2.73 13.19 -1.47
C ALA A 162 1.43 13.76 -0.92
N LEU A 163 0.50 14.09 -1.83
CA LEU A 163 -0.80 14.68 -1.49
C LEU A 163 -1.82 13.55 -1.36
N ASN A 164 -2.33 13.36 -0.14
CA ASN A 164 -3.30 12.33 0.16
C ASN A 164 -4.73 12.90 0.01
N ASP A 165 -5.53 12.23 -0.83
CA ASP A 165 -6.94 12.50 -1.11
C ASP A 165 -7.79 11.25 -0.83
N ASP A 166 -7.60 10.68 0.36
CA ASP A 166 -8.25 9.43 0.80
C ASP A 166 -9.68 9.60 1.30
N ARG A 167 -10.31 10.76 1.06
CA ARG A 167 -11.69 11.06 1.44
C ARG A 167 -12.50 11.46 0.22
N ASN A 168 -13.59 10.75 -0.01
CA ASN A 168 -14.65 11.22 -0.88
C ASN A 168 -15.55 12.16 -0.07
N LEU A 169 -15.21 13.45 -0.05
CA LEU A 169 -16.08 14.50 0.53
C LEU A 169 -17.22 14.87 -0.43
#